data_AF-A0A965TYI9-F1
#
_entry.id   AF-A0A965TYI9-F1
#
_cell.length_a   1.000
_cell.length_b   1.000
_cell.length_c   1.000
_cell.angle_alpha   90.00
_cell.angle_beta   90.00
_cell.angle_gamma   90.00
#
_symmetry.space_group_name_H-M   'P 1'
#
loop_
_entity.id
_entity.type
_entity.pdbx_description
1 polymer ?
#
loop_
_entity_poly.entity_id
_entity_poly.type
_entity_poly.pdbx_seq_one_letter_code
_entity_poly.pdbx_strand_id
1 'polypeptide(L)'
;MKLSKRINMGTPEESNTATPPDVDWKAEFEKAEKRRKDTQAAFTKSQQALKAKEAELQVLKTTDPAITPEVAKELDDLKFKDPDAWKSRLDELQDKHNATIVAKTKELTDQVVYQSELERRASVLAEFNAANPSLVITDEVIQYDIPPRITKKLAEGTVSFEDFLVEVKEYLNAPKKVKADGVEQQPNLSKVGGGSTPTVDSGKVATSYEKEIF
;
A
#
# COMPACT_ATOMS: atom_id res chain seq x y z
N MET A 1 -33.19 3.81 69.42
CA MET A 1 -33.15 2.83 68.32
C MET A 1 -33.77 3.46 67.08
N LYS A 2 -32.92 3.67 66.06
CA LYS A 2 -33.19 3.92 64.62
C LYS A 2 -34.15 5.06 64.21
N LEU A 3 -33.51 6.17 63.82
CA LEU A 3 -34.03 7.27 63.01
C LEU A 3 -34.52 6.78 61.63
N SER A 4 -35.63 7.38 61.21
CA SER A 4 -36.22 7.30 59.89
C SER A 4 -35.31 7.89 58.80
N LYS A 5 -35.13 7.17 57.70
CA LYS A 5 -34.65 7.73 56.43
C LYS A 5 -35.53 7.17 55.32
N ARG A 6 -36.54 7.95 54.90
CA ARG A 6 -37.30 7.68 53.67
C ARG A 6 -36.35 7.91 52.50
N ILE A 7 -36.00 6.84 51.78
CA ILE A 7 -35.33 6.96 50.48
C ILE A 7 -36.45 7.14 49.46
N ASN A 8 -36.51 8.35 48.89
CA ASN A 8 -37.33 8.67 47.73
C ASN A 8 -36.74 7.91 46.53
N MET A 9 -37.27 6.71 46.25
CA MET A 9 -36.94 5.99 45.01
C MET A 9 -37.68 6.70 43.88
N GLY A 10 -36.97 7.59 43.19
CA GLY A 10 -37.43 8.12 41.91
C GLY A 10 -37.86 6.98 41.01
N THR A 11 -39.00 7.18 40.35
CA THR A 11 -39.50 6.34 39.25
C THR A 11 -38.33 5.97 38.32
N PRO A 12 -38.09 4.68 38.02
CA PRO A 12 -37.18 4.34 36.95
C PRO A 12 -37.82 4.85 35.67
N GLU A 13 -37.12 5.76 34.98
CA GLU A 13 -37.41 6.10 33.59
C GLU A 13 -37.60 4.81 32.81
N GLU A 14 -38.72 4.74 32.09
CA GLU A 14 -39.04 3.65 31.17
C GLU A 14 -37.86 3.46 30.21
N SER A 15 -37.02 2.48 30.51
CA SER A 15 -36.09 1.95 29.52
C SER A 15 -36.95 1.53 28.34
N ASN A 16 -36.78 2.21 27.21
CA ASN A 16 -37.28 1.79 25.92
C ASN A 16 -36.66 0.43 25.57
N THR A 17 -37.16 -0.63 26.18
CA THR A 17 -36.92 -2.01 25.76
C THR A 17 -37.81 -2.21 24.54
N ALA A 18 -37.37 -1.64 23.41
CA ALA A 18 -37.81 -2.13 22.12
C ALA A 18 -37.49 -3.63 22.14
N THR A 19 -38.53 -4.45 22.33
CA THR A 19 -38.45 -5.88 22.11
C THR A 19 -37.80 -6.05 20.74
N PRO A 20 -36.73 -6.86 20.60
CA PRO A 20 -36.15 -7.12 19.29
C PRO A 20 -37.29 -7.46 18.33
N PRO A 21 -37.27 -6.95 17.08
CA PRO A 21 -38.27 -7.34 16.09
C PRO A 21 -38.38 -8.86 16.11
N ASP A 22 -39.57 -9.43 15.89
CA ASP A 22 -39.78 -10.88 15.86
C ASP A 22 -38.86 -11.49 14.79
N VAL A 23 -37.64 -11.86 15.21
CA VAL A 23 -36.60 -12.31 14.33
C VAL A 23 -36.95 -13.75 14.04
N ASP A 24 -37.18 -14.05 12.76
CA ASP A 24 -37.33 -15.43 12.32
C ASP A 24 -36.00 -16.17 12.53
N TRP A 25 -35.82 -16.67 13.75
CA TRP A 25 -34.62 -17.37 14.21
C TRP A 25 -34.34 -18.60 13.35
N LYS A 26 -35.37 -19.18 12.75
CA LYS A 26 -35.24 -20.31 11.84
C LYS A 26 -34.63 -19.86 10.52
N ALA A 27 -35.10 -18.75 9.95
CA ALA A 27 -34.50 -18.18 8.75
C ALA A 27 -33.07 -17.65 9.00
N GLU A 28 -32.79 -17.09 10.18
CA GLU A 28 -31.42 -16.68 10.54
C GLU A 28 -30.48 -17.86 10.73
N PHE A 29 -30.94 -18.92 11.42
CA PHE A 29 -30.19 -20.15 11.57
C PHE A 29 -29.91 -20.81 10.21
N GLU A 30 -30.89 -20.85 9.31
CA GLU A 30 -30.71 -21.38 7.96
C GLU A 30 -29.68 -20.55 7.17
N LYS A 31 -29.73 -19.22 7.25
CA LYS A 31 -28.71 -18.34 6.65
C LYS A 31 -27.33 -18.57 7.26
N ALA A 32 -27.24 -18.72 8.58
CA ALA A 32 -25.98 -18.97 9.28
C ALA A 32 -25.39 -20.34 8.89
N GLU A 33 -26.21 -21.39 8.86
CA GLU A 33 -25.76 -22.73 8.47
C GLU A 33 -25.38 -22.78 6.99
N LYS A 34 -26.10 -22.05 6.11
CA LYS A 34 -25.71 -21.88 4.71
C LYS A 34 -24.32 -21.24 4.61
N ARG A 35 -24.08 -20.12 5.30
CA ARG A 35 -22.76 -19.46 5.32
C ARG A 35 -21.67 -20.38 5.88
N ARG A 36 -21.98 -21.17 6.91
CA ARG A 36 -21.03 -22.15 7.48
C ARG A 36 -20.64 -23.19 6.45
N LYS A 37 -21.61 -23.78 5.75
CA LYS A 37 -21.38 -24.75 4.68
C LYS A 37 -20.60 -24.15 3.51
N ASP A 38 -20.98 -22.95 3.08
CA ASP A 38 -20.29 -22.24 2.00
C ASP A 38 -18.84 -21.93 2.36
N THR A 39 -18.59 -21.50 3.61
CA THR A 39 -17.24 -21.23 4.13
C THR A 39 -16.41 -22.51 4.19
N GLN A 40 -16.98 -23.60 4.71
CA GLN A 40 -16.30 -24.90 4.78
C GLN A 40 -15.98 -25.44 3.38
N ALA A 41 -16.91 -25.28 2.42
CA ALA A 41 -16.72 -25.68 1.04
C ALA A 41 -15.63 -24.84 0.36
N ALA A 42 -15.64 -23.52 0.55
CA ALA A 42 -14.61 -22.62 0.03
C ALA A 42 -13.22 -22.95 0.60
N PHE A 43 -13.13 -23.14 1.92
CA PHE A 43 -11.90 -23.55 2.58
C PHE A 43 -11.37 -24.87 2.01
N THR A 44 -12.22 -25.88 1.88
CA THR A 44 -11.82 -27.19 1.34
C THR A 44 -11.31 -27.08 -0.10
N LYS A 45 -12.01 -26.33 -0.96
CA LYS A 45 -11.58 -26.06 -2.34
C LYS A 45 -10.22 -25.35 -2.39
N SER A 46 -10.01 -24.35 -1.54
CA SER A 46 -8.74 -23.61 -1.46
C SER A 46 -7.59 -24.52 -1.05
N GLN A 47 -7.79 -25.39 -0.06
CA GLN A 47 -6.79 -26.36 0.41
C GLN A 47 -6.46 -27.40 -0.65
N GLN A 48 -7.46 -27.88 -1.41
CA GLN A 48 -7.24 -28.80 -2.53
C GLN A 48 -6.44 -28.14 -3.66
N ALA A 49 -6.77 -26.90 -4.01
CA ALA A 49 -6.05 -26.14 -5.02
C ALA A 49 -4.59 -25.88 -4.59
N LEU A 50 -4.35 -25.52 -3.33
CA LEU A 50 -3.02 -25.34 -2.77
C LEU A 50 -2.20 -26.63 -2.86
N LYS A 51 -2.75 -27.76 -2.41
CA LYS A 51 -2.08 -29.06 -2.51
C LYS A 51 -1.79 -29.47 -3.95
N ALA A 52 -2.70 -29.20 -4.88
CA ALA A 52 -2.48 -29.48 -6.30
C ALA A 52 -1.29 -28.68 -6.84
N LYS A 53 -1.19 -27.39 -6.48
CA LYS A 53 -0.08 -26.52 -6.90
C LYS A 53 1.25 -26.91 -6.25
N GLU A 54 1.24 -27.30 -4.99
CA GLU A 54 2.43 -27.85 -4.32
C GLU A 54 2.91 -29.14 -5.00
N ALA A 55 1.99 -30.02 -5.38
CA ALA A 55 2.32 -31.24 -6.12
C ALA A 55 2.90 -30.94 -7.51
N GLU A 56 2.29 -30.02 -8.27
CA GLU A 56 2.83 -29.57 -9.57
C GLU A 56 4.26 -29.02 -9.42
N LEU A 57 4.51 -28.21 -8.39
CA LEU A 57 5.82 -27.64 -8.11
C LEU A 57 6.85 -28.72 -7.72
N GLN A 58 6.43 -29.70 -6.91
CA GLN A 58 7.27 -30.82 -6.54
C GLN A 58 7.64 -31.67 -7.76
N VAL A 59 6.68 -31.96 -8.64
CA VAL A 59 6.93 -32.66 -9.91
C VAL A 59 7.96 -31.89 -10.73
N LEU A 60 7.80 -30.58 -10.91
CA LEU A 60 8.74 -29.76 -11.66
C LEU A 60 10.17 -29.80 -11.08
N LYS A 61 10.31 -29.76 -9.75
CA LYS A 61 11.60 -29.86 -9.06
C LYS A 61 12.27 -31.22 -9.21
N THR A 62 11.49 -32.29 -9.31
CA THR A 62 12.01 -33.67 -9.42
C THR A 62 12.14 -34.16 -10.86
N THR A 63 11.58 -33.43 -11.83
CA THR A 63 11.72 -33.76 -13.25
C THR A 63 13.12 -33.41 -13.71
N ASP A 64 13.74 -34.33 -14.46
CA ASP A 64 15.08 -34.12 -15.02
C ASP A 64 15.13 -32.90 -15.95
N PRO A 65 16.31 -32.24 -16.06
CA PRO A 65 16.51 -31.17 -17.03
C PRO A 65 16.07 -31.60 -18.42
N ALA A 66 15.38 -30.72 -19.15
CA ALA A 66 15.13 -30.93 -20.57
C ALA A 66 16.48 -30.91 -21.32
N ILE A 67 16.99 -32.10 -21.65
CA ILE A 67 18.26 -32.27 -22.36
C ILE A 67 18.02 -32.02 -23.84
N THR A 68 18.72 -31.04 -24.41
CA THR A 68 18.72 -30.81 -25.87
C THR A 68 19.37 -31.99 -26.60
N PRO A 69 18.98 -32.30 -27.85
CA PRO A 69 19.54 -33.43 -28.62
C PRO A 69 21.08 -33.45 -28.68
N GLU A 70 21.71 -32.27 -28.70
CA GLU A 70 23.16 -32.09 -28.74
C GLU A 70 23.82 -32.54 -27.42
N VAL A 71 23.25 -32.17 -26.28
CA VAL A 71 23.74 -32.55 -24.94
C VAL A 71 23.48 -34.03 -24.67
N ALA A 72 22.41 -34.59 -25.23
CA ALA A 72 22.15 -36.03 -25.14
C ALA A 72 23.26 -36.84 -25.85
N LYS A 73 23.71 -36.40 -27.04
CA LYS A 73 24.84 -37.01 -27.74
C LYS A 73 26.16 -36.86 -26.98
N GLU A 74 26.41 -35.67 -26.42
CA GLU A 74 27.58 -35.41 -25.57
C GLU A 74 27.62 -36.36 -24.37
N LEU A 75 26.50 -36.51 -23.67
CA LEU A 75 26.38 -37.40 -22.51
C LEU A 75 26.53 -38.88 -22.88
N ASP A 76 25.96 -39.32 -24.02
CA ASP A 76 26.10 -40.71 -24.48
C ASP A 76 27.56 -41.04 -24.81
N ASP A 77 28.27 -40.12 -25.48
CA ASP A 77 29.70 -40.25 -25.75
C ASP A 77 30.54 -40.30 -24.46
N LEU A 78 30.27 -39.41 -23.50
CA LEU A 78 30.99 -39.36 -22.22
C LEU A 78 30.77 -40.63 -21.41
N LYS A 79 29.57 -41.20 -21.43
CA LYS A 79 29.24 -42.43 -20.68
C LYS A 79 30.19 -43.58 -20.98
N PHE A 80 30.67 -43.70 -22.22
CA PHE A 80 31.58 -44.77 -22.63
C PHE A 80 33.07 -44.37 -22.59
N LYS A 81 33.38 -43.07 -22.75
CA LYS A 81 34.77 -42.57 -22.82
C LYS A 81 35.31 -42.18 -21.45
N ASP A 82 34.51 -41.50 -20.64
CA ASP A 82 34.88 -40.95 -19.33
C ASP A 82 33.63 -40.87 -18.41
N PRO A 83 33.38 -41.93 -17.62
CA PRO A 83 32.22 -42.00 -16.73
C PRO A 83 32.20 -40.92 -15.62
N ASP A 84 33.37 -40.40 -15.22
CA ASP A 84 33.46 -39.38 -14.17
C ASP A 84 33.11 -38.00 -14.74
N ALA A 85 33.57 -37.70 -15.97
CA ALA A 85 33.13 -36.52 -16.70
C ALA A 85 31.63 -36.57 -17.03
N TRP A 86 31.08 -37.74 -17.34
CA TRP A 86 29.64 -37.92 -17.55
C TRP A 86 28.81 -37.54 -16.30
N LYS A 87 29.19 -38.02 -15.12
CA LYS A 87 28.51 -37.66 -13.86
C LYS A 87 28.59 -36.17 -13.59
N SER A 88 29.80 -35.60 -13.70
CA SER A 88 30.02 -34.17 -13.47
C SER A 88 29.15 -33.31 -14.38
N ARG A 89 28.97 -33.74 -15.63
CA ARG A 89 28.11 -33.06 -16.61
C ARG A 89 26.61 -33.17 -16.27
N LEU A 90 26.16 -34.32 -15.76
CA LEU A 90 24.78 -34.47 -15.29
C LEU A 90 24.50 -33.59 -14.07
N ASP A 91 25.41 -33.57 -13.11
CA ASP A 91 25.29 -32.73 -11.90
C ASP A 91 25.18 -31.25 -12.29
N GLU A 92 26.02 -30.79 -13.24
CA GLU A 92 25.97 -29.42 -13.77
C GLU A 92 24.61 -29.09 -14.43
N LEU A 93 24.05 -30.02 -15.19
CA LEU A 93 22.75 -29.84 -15.84
C LEU A 93 21.61 -29.77 -14.82
N GLN A 94 21.66 -30.61 -13.78
CA GLN A 94 20.70 -30.59 -12.68
C GLN A 94 20.79 -29.29 -11.88
N ASP A 95 22.00 -28.82 -11.57
CA ASP A 95 22.21 -27.55 -10.87
C ASP A 95 21.65 -26.37 -11.65
N LYS A 96 21.91 -26.30 -12.97
CA LYS A 96 21.36 -25.26 -13.85
C LYS A 96 19.84 -25.30 -13.93
N HIS A 97 19.25 -26.50 -13.98
CA HIS A 97 17.81 -26.66 -13.99
C HIS A 97 17.17 -26.19 -12.69
N ASN A 98 17.73 -26.61 -11.55
CA ASN A 98 17.28 -26.20 -10.22
C ASN A 98 17.39 -24.68 -10.04
N ALA A 99 18.51 -24.08 -10.46
CA ALA A 99 18.69 -22.63 -10.44
C ALA A 99 17.61 -21.91 -11.28
N THR A 100 17.28 -22.45 -12.46
CA THR A 100 16.23 -21.90 -13.33
C THR A 100 14.85 -21.98 -12.69
N ILE A 101 14.50 -23.10 -12.06
CA ILE A 101 13.22 -23.27 -11.36
C ILE A 101 13.11 -22.29 -10.19
N VAL A 102 14.17 -22.15 -9.40
CA VAL A 102 14.21 -21.22 -8.26
C VAL A 102 14.02 -19.78 -8.73
N ALA A 103 14.73 -19.37 -9.79
CA ALA A 103 14.61 -18.04 -10.35
C ALA A 103 13.18 -17.74 -10.85
N LYS A 104 12.59 -18.65 -11.63
CA LYS A 104 11.21 -18.49 -12.13
C LYS A 104 10.17 -18.49 -11.02
N THR A 105 10.35 -19.34 -10.00
CA THR A 105 9.44 -19.38 -8.85
C THR A 105 9.47 -18.07 -8.07
N LYS A 106 10.67 -17.48 -7.90
CA LYS A 106 10.81 -16.16 -7.29
C LYS A 106 10.11 -15.08 -8.11
N GLU A 107 10.36 -15.03 -9.42
CA GLU A 107 9.71 -14.07 -10.32
C GLU A 107 8.18 -14.15 -10.26
N LEU A 108 7.63 -15.37 -10.33
CA LEU A 108 6.18 -15.61 -10.19
C LEU A 108 5.65 -15.16 -8.83
N THR A 109 6.39 -15.42 -7.75
CA THR A 109 6.01 -15.00 -6.40
C THR A 109 5.96 -13.47 -6.30
N ASP A 110 6.98 -12.78 -6.82
CA ASP A 110 7.05 -11.32 -6.82
C ASP A 110 5.89 -10.72 -7.65
N GLN A 111 5.56 -11.32 -8.81
CA GLN A 111 4.40 -10.91 -9.61
C GLN A 111 3.08 -11.11 -8.88
N VAL A 112 2.89 -12.25 -8.20
CA VAL A 112 1.66 -12.51 -7.43
C VAL A 112 1.50 -11.50 -6.29
N VAL A 113 2.57 -11.23 -5.54
CA VAL A 113 2.56 -10.22 -4.48
C VAL A 113 2.17 -8.86 -5.04
N TYR A 114 2.80 -8.43 -6.13
CA TYR A 114 2.50 -7.16 -6.78
C TYR A 114 1.02 -7.05 -7.21
N GLN A 115 0.49 -8.07 -7.88
CA GLN A 115 -0.91 -8.07 -8.33
C GLN A 115 -1.87 -8.07 -7.15
N SER A 116 -1.59 -8.84 -6.09
CA SER A 116 -2.42 -8.87 -4.89
C SER A 116 -2.47 -7.50 -4.18
N GLU A 117 -1.34 -6.77 -4.15
CA GLU A 117 -1.31 -5.42 -3.60
C GLU A 117 -2.10 -4.43 -4.47
N LEU A 118 -2.05 -4.55 -5.80
CA LEU A 118 -2.89 -3.72 -6.67
C LEU A 118 -4.38 -3.95 -6.45
N GLU A 119 -4.81 -5.21 -6.39
CA GLU A 119 -6.21 -5.58 -6.11
C GLU A 119 -6.67 -5.04 -4.74
N ARG A 120 -5.82 -5.20 -3.72
CA ARG A 120 -6.07 -4.67 -2.39
C ARG A 120 -6.24 -3.16 -2.40
N ARG A 121 -5.31 -2.42 -3.04
CA ARG A 121 -5.38 -0.96 -3.16
C ARG A 121 -6.61 -0.50 -3.93
N ALA A 122 -7.00 -1.21 -4.99
CA ALA A 122 -8.22 -0.91 -5.73
C ALA A 122 -9.48 -1.06 -4.85
N SER A 123 -9.56 -2.12 -4.04
CA SER A 123 -10.66 -2.31 -3.08
C SER A 123 -10.70 -1.20 -2.04
N VAL A 124 -9.55 -0.89 -1.43
CA VAL A 124 -9.43 0.17 -0.41
C VAL A 124 -9.81 1.54 -0.99
N LEU A 125 -9.39 1.86 -2.21
CA LEU A 125 -9.77 3.10 -2.88
C LEU A 125 -11.28 3.16 -3.16
N ALA A 126 -11.88 2.05 -3.60
CA ALA A 126 -13.32 1.98 -3.84
C ALA A 126 -14.13 2.19 -2.54
N GLU A 127 -13.72 1.53 -1.46
CA GLU A 127 -14.32 1.70 -0.12
C GLU A 127 -14.15 3.14 0.39
N PHE A 128 -12.95 3.71 0.22
CA PHE A 128 -12.67 5.07 0.63
C PHE A 128 -13.52 6.10 -0.13
N ASN A 129 -13.64 5.94 -1.46
CA ASN A 129 -14.46 6.81 -2.29
C ASN A 129 -15.96 6.67 -1.96
N ALA A 130 -16.43 5.45 -1.67
CA ALA A 130 -17.80 5.22 -1.21
C ALA A 130 -18.08 5.92 0.14
N ALA A 131 -17.10 5.93 1.05
CA ALA A 131 -17.19 6.61 2.33
C ALA A 131 -17.06 8.15 2.22
N ASN A 132 -16.52 8.66 1.11
CA ASN A 132 -16.30 10.10 0.86
C ASN A 132 -16.90 10.56 -0.48
N PRO A 133 -18.24 10.55 -0.66
CA PRO A 133 -18.84 10.83 -1.96
C PRO A 133 -18.59 12.24 -2.51
N SER A 134 -18.31 13.21 -1.63
CA SER A 134 -18.03 14.59 -2.01
C SER A 134 -16.62 14.82 -2.54
N LEU A 135 -15.72 13.84 -2.38
CA LEU A 135 -14.30 13.97 -2.69
C LEU A 135 -13.79 12.63 -3.21
N VAL A 136 -14.15 12.35 -4.47
CA VAL A 136 -13.73 11.14 -5.17
C VAL A 136 -12.29 11.29 -5.61
N ILE A 137 -11.42 10.43 -5.09
CA ILE A 137 -10.02 10.36 -5.49
C ILE A 137 -9.92 9.50 -6.75
N THR A 138 -9.51 10.13 -7.86
CA THR A 138 -9.22 9.47 -9.14
C THR A 138 -7.73 9.62 -9.48
N ASP A 139 -7.27 8.87 -10.48
CA ASP A 139 -5.89 8.98 -10.95
C ASP A 139 -5.55 10.41 -11.43
N GLU A 140 -6.52 11.11 -12.04
CA GLU A 140 -6.37 12.50 -12.46
C GLU A 140 -6.18 13.43 -11.26
N VAL A 141 -6.96 13.25 -10.19
CA VAL A 141 -6.81 14.03 -8.95
C VAL A 141 -5.43 13.77 -8.34
N ILE A 142 -4.99 12.51 -8.28
CA ILE A 142 -3.66 12.16 -7.76
C ILE A 142 -2.55 12.79 -8.60
N GLN A 143 -2.70 12.81 -9.93
CA GLN A 143 -1.67 13.32 -10.83
C GLN A 143 -1.58 14.85 -10.83
N TYR A 144 -2.71 15.54 -10.83
CA TYR A 144 -2.76 16.98 -11.07
C TYR A 144 -3.00 17.81 -9.81
N ASP A 145 -3.76 17.30 -8.85
CA ASP A 145 -4.16 18.05 -7.66
C ASP A 145 -3.31 17.72 -6.42
N ILE A 146 -2.65 16.55 -6.39
CA ILE A 146 -1.85 16.11 -5.25
C ILE A 146 -0.36 16.42 -5.46
N PRO A 147 0.28 17.18 -4.54
CA PRO A 147 1.68 17.52 -4.66
C PRO A 147 2.59 16.28 -4.65
N PRO A 148 3.72 16.30 -5.41
CA PRO A 148 4.68 15.20 -5.44
C PRO A 148 5.24 14.80 -4.08
N ARG A 149 5.26 15.71 -3.10
CA ARG A 149 5.71 15.39 -1.73
C ARG A 149 4.83 14.32 -1.07
N ILE A 150 3.52 14.32 -1.32
CA ILE A 150 2.59 13.36 -0.71
C ILE A 150 2.68 12.02 -1.44
N THR A 151 2.70 12.03 -2.78
CA THR A 151 2.82 10.80 -3.59
C THR A 151 4.16 10.10 -3.40
N LYS A 152 5.25 10.85 -3.21
CA LYS A 152 6.57 10.29 -2.88
C LYS A 152 6.59 9.49 -1.58
N LYS A 153 5.84 9.91 -0.55
CA LYS A 153 5.79 9.17 0.71
C LYS A 153 5.27 7.73 0.52
N LEU A 154 4.28 7.56 -0.35
CA LEU A 154 3.75 6.24 -0.71
C LEU A 154 4.77 5.44 -1.55
N ALA A 155 5.44 6.09 -2.50
CA ALA A 155 6.46 5.44 -3.34
C ALA A 155 7.70 4.99 -2.54
N GLU A 156 8.09 5.76 -1.53
CA GLU A 156 9.19 5.44 -0.60
C GLU A 156 8.78 4.43 0.49
N GLY A 157 7.49 4.08 0.59
CA GLY A 157 6.97 3.16 1.61
C GLY A 157 6.95 3.74 3.02
N THR A 158 7.01 5.06 3.15
CA THR A 158 6.99 5.75 4.46
C THR A 158 5.60 5.81 5.09
N VAL A 159 4.55 5.69 4.27
CA VAL A 159 3.14 5.66 4.70
C VAL A 159 2.43 4.48 4.04
N SER A 160 1.42 3.93 4.72
CA SER A 160 0.53 2.94 4.12
C SER A 160 -0.36 3.58 3.04
N PHE A 161 -1.03 2.76 2.23
CA PHE A 161 -1.93 3.27 1.20
C PHE A 161 -3.15 3.96 1.83
N GLU A 162 -3.65 3.42 2.93
CA GLU A 162 -4.74 3.95 3.72
C GLU A 162 -4.39 5.33 4.30
N ASP A 163 -3.21 5.45 4.92
CA ASP A 163 -2.72 6.71 5.47
C ASP A 163 -2.50 7.75 4.35
N PHE A 164 -2.02 7.31 3.19
CA PHE A 164 -1.90 8.16 2.01
C PHE A 164 -3.25 8.73 1.57
N LEU A 165 -4.32 7.91 1.51
CA LEU A 165 -5.66 8.38 1.14
C LEU A 165 -6.21 9.40 2.16
N VAL A 166 -5.94 9.18 3.44
CA VAL A 166 -6.29 10.14 4.50
C VAL A 166 -5.54 11.46 4.30
N GLU A 167 -4.23 11.43 4.09
CA GLU A 167 -3.40 12.63 3.86
C GLU A 167 -3.86 13.39 2.59
N VAL A 168 -4.21 12.67 1.53
CA VAL A 168 -4.78 13.24 0.30
C VAL A 168 -6.09 13.97 0.58
N LYS A 169 -7.01 13.34 1.32
CA LYS A 169 -8.28 13.96 1.71
C LYS A 169 -8.06 15.19 2.58
N GLU A 170 -7.14 15.13 3.54
CA GLU A 170 -6.80 16.29 4.39
C GLU A 170 -6.26 17.45 3.56
N TYR A 171 -5.37 17.17 2.61
CA TYR A 171 -4.80 18.17 1.73
C TYR A 171 -5.88 18.84 0.85
N LEU A 172 -6.76 18.04 0.24
CA LEU A 172 -7.81 18.56 -0.64
C LEU A 172 -8.87 19.37 0.11
N ASN A 173 -9.12 19.06 1.39
CA ASN A 173 -10.03 19.82 2.24
C ASN A 173 -9.37 21.03 2.93
N ALA A 174 -8.04 21.12 2.93
CA ALA A 174 -7.33 22.20 3.61
C ALA A 174 -7.64 23.55 2.94
N PRO A 175 -8.01 24.60 3.70
CA PRO A 175 -8.21 25.91 3.14
C PRO A 175 -6.89 26.42 2.53
N LYS A 176 -6.94 26.83 1.26
CA LYS A 176 -5.77 27.38 0.55
C LYS A 176 -5.26 28.61 1.32
N LYS A 177 -4.15 28.45 2.05
CA LYS A 177 -3.45 29.57 2.68
C LYS A 177 -2.73 30.35 1.60
N VAL A 178 -3.41 31.34 1.02
CA VAL A 178 -2.74 32.38 0.25
C VAL A 178 -1.85 33.11 1.25
N LYS A 179 -0.53 32.98 1.12
CA LYS A 179 0.36 33.95 1.75
C LYS A 179 -0.05 35.28 1.12
N ALA A 180 -0.62 36.18 1.90
CA ALA A 180 -0.61 37.57 1.51
C ALA A 180 0.87 37.88 1.32
N ASP A 181 1.29 38.10 0.07
CA ASP A 181 2.57 38.72 -0.19
C ASP A 181 2.56 39.97 0.68
N GLY A 182 3.39 39.96 1.72
CA GLY A 182 3.53 41.11 2.58
C GLY A 182 3.88 42.23 1.63
N VAL A 183 2.99 43.22 1.50
CA VAL A 183 3.23 44.41 0.69
C VAL A 183 4.64 44.83 1.04
N GLU A 184 5.59 44.65 0.11
CA GLU A 184 6.95 45.14 0.31
C GLU A 184 6.75 46.60 0.70
N GLN A 185 7.08 46.94 1.95
CA GLN A 185 6.91 48.31 2.41
C GLN A 185 7.87 49.13 1.57
N GLN A 186 7.34 49.69 0.47
CA GLN A 186 8.10 50.56 -0.39
C GLN A 186 8.66 51.66 0.51
N PRO A 187 9.99 51.89 0.51
CA PRO A 187 10.59 52.91 1.34
C PRO A 187 9.89 54.23 1.08
N ASN A 188 9.30 54.84 2.11
CA ASN A 188 8.58 56.09 1.93
C ASN A 188 9.59 57.24 1.75
N LEU A 189 9.92 57.52 0.48
CA LEU A 189 10.89 58.55 0.08
C LEU A 189 10.47 59.97 0.49
N SER A 190 9.21 60.21 0.85
CA SER A 190 8.73 61.53 1.31
C SER A 190 9.26 61.94 2.69
N LYS A 191 9.80 61.00 3.47
CA LYS A 191 10.47 61.27 4.75
C LYS A 191 11.98 61.46 4.64
N VAL A 192 12.57 61.21 3.48
CA VAL A 192 14.01 61.40 3.24
C VAL A 192 14.23 62.86 2.85
N GLY A 193 14.36 63.73 3.85
CA GLY A 193 14.71 65.13 3.64
C GLY A 193 16.15 65.25 3.11
N GLY A 194 16.31 65.83 1.92
CA GLY A 194 17.63 66.16 1.39
C GLY A 194 18.30 67.24 2.24
N GLY A 195 19.34 66.85 2.99
CA GLY A 195 20.18 67.80 3.73
C GLY A 195 21.08 68.58 2.77
N SER A 196 21.26 69.88 3.03
CA SER A 196 22.12 70.79 2.26
C SER A 196 23.62 70.62 2.56
N THR A 197 23.99 69.60 3.32
CA THR A 197 25.37 69.17 3.59
C THR A 197 25.52 67.69 3.22
N PRO A 198 26.52 67.30 2.40
CA PRO A 198 26.76 65.90 2.12
C PRO A 198 27.21 65.19 3.40
N THR A 199 26.37 64.32 3.94
CA THR A 199 26.74 63.40 5.00
C THR A 199 27.55 62.25 4.41
N VAL A 200 28.74 61.98 4.95
CA VAL A 200 29.59 60.81 4.60
C VAL A 200 29.07 59.54 5.28
N ASP A 201 27.75 59.40 5.39
CA ASP A 201 27.13 58.14 5.76
C ASP A 201 26.57 57.54 4.48
N SER A 202 27.46 56.88 3.74
CA SER A 202 27.05 55.89 2.75
C SER A 202 26.32 54.81 3.54
N GLY A 203 25.01 55.00 3.71
CA GLY A 203 24.12 54.00 4.27
C GLY A 203 24.52 52.67 3.67
N LYS A 204 24.83 51.69 4.52
CA LYS A 204 25.39 50.40 4.12
C LYS A 204 24.53 49.84 2.99
N VAL A 205 24.97 50.07 1.76
CA VAL A 205 24.52 49.34 0.60
C VAL A 205 25.14 47.97 0.83
N ALA A 206 24.41 47.11 1.53
CA ALA A 206 24.69 45.69 1.55
C ALA A 206 24.31 45.15 0.15
N THR A 207 25.07 45.56 -0.86
CA THR A 207 25.20 44.81 -2.10
C THR A 207 26.03 43.59 -1.74
N SER A 208 25.36 42.49 -1.39
CA SER A 208 25.93 41.18 -1.61
C SER A 208 24.98 40.37 -2.50
N TYR A 209 25.30 40.36 -3.79
CA TYR A 209 24.79 39.40 -4.78
C TYR A 209 25.39 38.00 -4.58
N GLU A 210 25.93 37.71 -3.40
CA GLU A 210 26.73 36.52 -3.11
C GLU A 210 25.89 35.24 -2.91
N LYS A 211 24.56 35.33 -3.10
CA LYS A 211 23.62 34.20 -2.93
C LYS A 211 22.60 34.03 -4.05
N GLU A 212 22.76 34.71 -5.19
CA GLU A 212 22.02 34.34 -6.40
C GLU A 212 22.85 33.33 -7.19
N ILE A 213 22.61 32.04 -6.92
CA ILE A 213 23.04 30.96 -7.82
C ILE A 213 21.89 30.76 -8.81
N PHE A 214 22.17 31.01 -10.09
CA PHE A 214 21.39 30.56 -11.24
C PHE A 214 21.56 29.05 -11.45
#